data_AF-A0A371PKG1-F1
#
_entry.id   AF-A0A371PKG1-F1
#
_cell.length_a   1.000
_cell.length_b   1.000
_cell.length_c   1.000
_cell.angle_alpha   90.00
_cell.angle_beta   90.00
_cell.angle_gamma   90.00
#
_symmetry.space_group_name_H-M   'P 1'
#
loop_
_entity.id
_entity.type
_entity.pdbx_description
1 polymer ?
#
loop_
_entity_poly.entity_id
_entity_poly.type
_entity_poly.pdbx_seq_one_letter_code
_entity_poly.pdbx_strand_id
1 'polypeptide(L)'
;MDSGLLRPFPKRQRERYKGVFFIMGIEKGTNSFAVGLYENREMVHIGAFHRGLKEKEQETLRQTIIQNQTQDEGSFIKVAPAICVELSFQSMVGRELVDPVFVSFQLAVPAMACTWDKLICDNNDVHPDVRITHSDKLVWKDLSIDKENYIAYLIQISPYMLPFLRNRILTLIRYPQGIPGESFFQKDCPSYAPDFIATEREGDKSYIVCNDLSTLCWLGNQLAIEFHIPFQTVGDDRPLEIVLDLDPPSREQFQLAVKAAIEMKKIFDTFGIVGFPKLSGGKGLQIHIPISKSSSLTYDDARVFTSFLAHFLVEQFPDDFTIERLKKNRGGRLYIDYIQHAAGKTIICPYSARGNEDATVAAPLYWEELNDQLSAQTFHIPYVLERLTRVSCPMSGFFKQENRGLDLVIAKLKEKSTVLR
;
A
#
# COMPACT_ATOMS: atom_id res chain seq x y z
N MET A 1 -13.77 18.37 -8.12
CA MET A 1 -12.88 17.23 -8.42
C MET A 1 -12.08 17.00 -7.16
N ASP A 2 -12.51 16.03 -6.35
CA ASP A 2 -12.00 15.76 -5.00
C ASP A 2 -10.60 15.15 -5.16
N SER A 3 -9.56 15.97 -5.02
CA SER A 3 -8.17 15.60 -5.21
C SER A 3 -7.75 14.59 -4.15
N GLY A 4 -7.62 13.32 -4.54
CA GLY A 4 -6.58 12.35 -4.12
C GLY A 4 -6.34 12.05 -2.64
N LEU A 5 -6.88 12.81 -1.69
CA LEU A 5 -6.53 12.70 -0.29
C LEU A 5 -6.92 11.32 0.20
N LEU A 6 -5.90 10.52 0.53
CA LEU A 6 -5.95 9.57 1.61
C LEU A 6 -6.70 10.28 2.74
N ARG A 7 -7.98 9.94 2.93
CA ARG A 7 -8.72 10.32 4.13
C ARG A 7 -8.43 9.17 5.09
N PRO A 8 -7.42 9.27 5.97
CA PRO A 8 -7.10 8.18 6.86
C PRO A 8 -8.26 7.88 7.84
N PHE A 9 -9.22 8.79 7.92
CA PHE A 9 -10.43 8.67 8.72
C PHE A 9 -11.66 8.38 7.84
N PRO A 10 -12.31 7.21 8.01
CA PRO A 10 -13.53 6.88 7.28
C PRO A 10 -14.68 7.77 7.75
N LYS A 11 -15.46 8.35 6.82
CA LYS A 11 -16.60 9.23 7.17
C LYS A 11 -17.58 8.53 8.13
N ARG A 12 -17.71 9.04 9.36
CA ARG A 12 -18.70 8.58 10.34
C ARG A 12 -19.96 9.45 10.29
N GLN A 13 -21.15 8.84 10.24
CA GLN A 13 -22.43 9.59 10.17
C GLN A 13 -22.90 10.11 11.55
N ARG A 14 -22.59 9.41 12.64
CA ARG A 14 -23.06 9.73 14.00
C ARG A 14 -22.01 9.63 15.10
N GLU A 15 -20.91 8.93 14.86
CA GLU A 15 -19.86 8.72 15.85
C GLU A 15 -18.72 9.72 15.69
N ARG A 16 -18.21 10.20 16.83
CA ARG A 16 -17.03 11.06 16.90
C ARG A 16 -15.77 10.19 16.91
N TYR A 17 -14.71 10.67 16.29
CA TYR A 17 -13.38 10.09 16.43
C TYR A 17 -12.84 10.37 17.84
N LYS A 18 -11.84 9.59 18.26
CA LYS A 18 -11.14 9.78 19.52
C LYS A 18 -9.64 9.68 19.32
N GLY A 19 -8.88 10.47 20.05
CA GLY A 19 -7.42 10.40 19.99
C GLY A 19 -6.80 10.89 21.28
N VAL A 20 -5.56 10.47 21.51
CA VAL A 20 -4.74 10.99 22.62
C VAL A 20 -3.72 11.98 22.06
N PHE A 21 -3.64 13.15 22.68
CA PHE A 21 -2.82 14.27 22.24
C PHE A 21 -2.07 14.85 23.43
N PHE A 22 -0.89 15.44 23.22
CA PHE A 22 -0.22 16.20 24.27
C PHE A 22 -0.58 17.68 24.17
N ILE A 23 -0.65 18.35 25.32
CA ILE A 23 -0.84 19.80 25.38
C ILE A 23 0.46 20.50 25.02
N MET A 24 0.37 21.45 24.10
CA MET A 24 1.48 22.29 23.65
C MET A 24 1.52 23.65 24.36
N GLY A 25 0.37 24.11 24.85
CA GLY A 25 0.26 25.43 25.46
C GLY A 25 -1.16 25.95 25.60
N ILE A 26 -1.27 27.26 25.85
CA ILE A 26 -2.53 27.99 25.97
C ILE A 26 -2.55 29.17 24.99
N GLU A 27 -3.65 29.31 24.26
CA GLU A 27 -3.98 30.51 23.50
C GLU A 27 -4.66 31.54 24.42
N LYS A 28 -4.01 32.69 24.66
CA LYS A 28 -4.52 33.66 25.65
C LYS A 28 -5.83 34.32 25.23
N GLY A 29 -6.04 34.53 23.93
CA GLY A 29 -7.23 35.22 23.41
C GLY A 29 -8.52 34.41 23.54
N THR A 30 -8.43 33.09 23.36
CA THR A 30 -9.57 32.16 23.40
C THR A 30 -9.64 31.37 24.70
N ASN A 31 -8.59 31.45 25.53
CA ASN A 31 -8.38 30.62 26.72
C ASN A 31 -8.53 29.11 26.41
N SER A 32 -8.09 28.73 25.21
CA SER A 32 -8.10 27.35 24.70
C SER A 32 -6.74 26.69 24.94
N PHE A 33 -6.74 25.36 25.04
CA PHE A 33 -5.53 24.56 25.18
C PHE A 33 -5.13 24.01 23.82
N ALA A 34 -3.99 24.45 23.31
CA ALA A 34 -3.42 23.93 22.08
C ALA A 34 -2.87 22.53 22.29
N VAL A 35 -3.12 21.64 21.34
CA VAL A 35 -2.72 20.24 21.39
C VAL A 35 -1.97 19.82 20.14
N GLY A 36 -1.13 18.81 20.30
CA GLY A 36 -0.35 18.23 19.22
C GLY A 36 -0.13 16.73 19.37
N LEU A 37 0.51 16.20 18.34
CA LEU A 37 0.98 14.82 18.26
C LEU A 37 2.33 14.79 17.54
N TYR A 38 3.00 13.64 17.55
CA TYR A 38 4.22 13.41 16.80
C TYR A 38 3.92 12.84 15.41
N GLU A 39 4.54 13.43 14.40
CA GLU A 39 4.59 12.90 13.04
C GLU A 39 6.05 12.95 12.57
N ASN A 40 6.59 11.83 12.08
CA ASN A 40 8.01 11.74 11.70
C ASN A 40 8.97 12.24 12.80
N ARG A 41 8.62 12.02 14.08
CA ARG A 41 9.33 12.49 15.28
C ARG A 41 9.36 14.00 15.49
N GLU A 42 8.58 14.75 14.73
CA GLU A 42 8.38 16.19 14.92
C GLU A 42 7.04 16.45 15.61
N MET A 43 7.00 17.46 16.49
CA MET A 43 5.75 17.89 17.11
C MET A 43 4.92 18.69 16.11
N VAL A 44 3.70 18.23 15.85
CA VAL A 44 2.75 18.89 14.96
C VAL A 44 1.56 19.39 15.78
N HIS A 45 1.26 20.69 15.67
CA HIS A 45 0.03 21.26 16.21
C HIS A 45 -1.18 20.76 15.42
N ILE A 46 -2.19 20.26 16.12
CA ILE A 46 -3.36 19.61 15.51
C ILE A 46 -4.68 20.31 15.84
N GLY A 47 -4.63 21.37 16.65
CA GLY A 47 -5.80 22.17 17.02
C GLY A 47 -5.82 22.54 18.50
N ALA A 48 -6.94 23.07 18.96
CA ALA A 48 -7.11 23.48 20.35
C ALA A 48 -8.50 23.13 20.88
N PHE A 49 -8.62 22.93 22.19
CA PHE A 49 -9.89 22.64 22.85
C PHE A 49 -10.12 23.50 24.09
N HIS A 50 -11.39 23.72 24.42
CA HIS A 50 -11.81 24.36 25.68
C HIS A 50 -13.07 23.71 26.27
N ARG A 51 -13.86 23.00 25.44
CA ARG A 51 -15.09 22.32 25.86
C ARG A 51 -14.80 20.95 26.45
N GLY A 52 -15.69 20.50 27.34
CA GLY A 52 -15.65 19.19 27.99
C GLY A 52 -14.93 19.18 29.33
N LEU A 53 -14.08 20.18 29.61
CA LEU A 53 -13.51 20.40 30.94
C LEU A 53 -14.54 21.03 31.88
N LYS A 54 -14.53 20.61 33.15
CA LYS A 54 -15.20 21.34 34.23
C LYS A 54 -14.39 22.59 34.57
N GLU A 55 -15.06 23.64 35.08
CA GLU A 55 -14.40 24.92 35.42
C GLU A 55 -13.16 24.73 36.32
N LYS A 56 -13.27 23.88 37.35
CA LYS A 56 -12.14 23.59 38.24
C LYS A 56 -10.98 22.88 37.55
N GLU A 57 -11.25 21.98 36.60
CA GLU A 57 -10.23 21.28 35.82
C GLU A 57 -9.53 22.26 34.88
N GLN A 58 -10.30 23.14 34.23
CA GLN A 58 -9.78 24.18 33.36
C GLN A 58 -8.84 25.14 34.11
N GLU A 59 -9.25 25.64 35.28
CA GLU A 59 -8.40 26.53 36.08
C GLU A 59 -7.14 25.82 36.57
N THR A 60 -7.27 24.57 37.04
CA THR A 60 -6.11 23.78 37.49
C THR A 60 -5.11 23.55 36.36
N LEU A 61 -5.59 23.15 35.18
CA LEU A 61 -4.75 22.93 34.01
C LEU A 61 -4.05 24.22 33.57
N ARG A 62 -4.79 25.34 33.56
CA ARG A 62 -4.24 26.65 33.25
C ARG A 62 -3.10 27.04 34.20
N GLN A 63 -3.32 26.94 35.51
CA GLN A 63 -2.29 27.25 36.50
C GLN A 63 -1.07 26.34 36.35
N THR A 64 -1.29 25.05 36.08
CA THR A 64 -0.21 24.09 35.84
C THR A 64 0.63 24.48 34.63
N ILE A 65 0.01 24.91 33.52
CA ILE A 65 0.71 25.33 32.31
C ILE A 65 1.49 26.63 32.56
N ILE A 66 0.91 27.63 33.23
CA ILE A 66 1.59 28.89 33.57
C ILE A 66 2.82 28.61 34.46
N GLN A 67 2.69 27.72 35.44
CA GLN A 67 3.78 27.36 36.35
C GLN A 67 4.93 26.63 35.64
N ASN A 68 4.64 25.89 34.57
CA ASN A 68 5.62 25.09 33.82
C ASN A 68 5.94 25.67 32.44
N GLN A 69 5.62 26.94 32.20
CA GLN A 69 5.82 27.57 30.90
C GLN A 69 7.30 27.57 30.51
N THR A 70 7.57 27.22 29.26
CA THR A 70 8.92 27.28 28.70
C THR A 70 9.15 28.59 27.95
N GLN A 71 8.09 29.19 27.42
CA GLN A 71 8.13 30.43 26.66
C GLN A 71 6.78 31.15 26.73
N ASP A 72 6.80 32.48 26.78
CA ASP A 72 5.61 33.33 26.62
C ASP A 72 5.80 34.21 25.38
N GLU A 73 5.00 33.93 24.34
CA GLU A 73 5.06 34.61 23.04
C GLU A 73 3.96 35.69 22.91
N GLY A 74 3.52 36.25 24.03
CA GLY A 74 2.52 37.32 24.07
C GLY A 74 1.11 36.79 23.90
N SER A 75 0.76 36.22 22.75
CA SER A 75 -0.56 35.63 22.45
C SER A 75 -0.65 34.14 22.83
N PHE A 76 0.48 33.47 23.03
CA PHE A 76 0.57 32.04 23.30
C PHE A 76 1.55 31.74 24.45
N ILE A 77 1.15 30.86 25.36
CA ILE A 77 2.04 30.34 26.42
C ILE A 77 2.41 28.91 26.04
N LYS A 78 3.70 28.63 25.87
CA LYS A 78 4.22 27.33 25.48
C LYS A 78 4.63 26.52 26.71
N VAL A 79 4.39 25.21 26.66
CA VAL A 79 4.84 24.25 27.68
C VAL A 79 5.53 23.06 27.02
N ALA A 80 6.39 22.37 27.76
CA ALA A 80 6.92 21.10 27.32
C ALA A 80 5.79 20.04 27.20
N PRO A 81 5.83 19.15 26.20
CA PRO A 81 4.78 18.16 25.98
C PRO A 81 4.82 17.09 27.09
N ALA A 82 4.00 17.29 28.13
CA ALA A 82 3.98 16.41 29.30
C ALA A 82 2.57 15.92 29.67
N ILE A 83 1.55 16.75 29.45
CA ILE A 83 0.16 16.42 29.81
C ILE A 83 -0.55 15.89 28.57
N CYS A 84 -0.89 14.61 28.59
CA CYS A 84 -1.67 13.98 27.54
C CYS A 84 -3.17 13.97 27.88
N VAL A 85 -4.00 14.18 26.88
CA VAL A 85 -5.46 14.24 26.98
C VAL A 85 -6.10 13.41 25.87
N GLU A 86 -7.18 12.72 26.19
CA GLU A 86 -8.06 12.13 25.20
C GLU A 86 -9.08 13.18 24.76
N LEU A 87 -9.17 13.40 23.45
CA LEU A 87 -10.17 14.26 22.84
C LEU A 87 -11.07 13.45 21.92
N SER A 88 -12.35 13.80 21.91
CA SER A 88 -13.27 13.39 20.85
C SER A 88 -13.46 14.52 19.85
N PHE A 89 -13.49 14.22 18.56
CA PHE A 89 -13.59 15.23 17.49
C PHE A 89 -14.51 14.75 16.36
N GLN A 90 -15.09 15.69 15.62
CA GLN A 90 -16.08 15.39 14.60
C GLN A 90 -15.44 14.92 13.29
N SER A 91 -14.36 15.57 12.89
CA SER A 91 -13.60 15.29 11.66
C SER A 91 -12.25 16.01 11.70
N MET A 92 -11.47 15.88 10.62
CA MET A 92 -10.28 16.68 10.40
C MET A 92 -10.38 17.43 9.07
N VAL A 93 -9.90 18.67 9.05
CA VAL A 93 -9.73 19.45 7.82
C VAL A 93 -8.25 19.80 7.70
N GLY A 94 -7.60 19.28 6.67
CA GLY A 94 -6.14 19.29 6.62
C GLY A 94 -5.56 18.51 7.81
N ARG A 95 -4.83 19.20 8.68
CA ARG A 95 -4.27 18.65 9.92
C ARG A 95 -4.95 19.20 11.18
N GLU A 96 -6.09 19.86 11.07
CA GLU A 96 -6.77 20.43 12.23
C GLU A 96 -8.00 19.62 12.65
N LEU A 97 -8.13 19.40 13.96
CA LEU A 97 -9.31 18.78 14.57
C LEU A 97 -10.52 19.71 14.47
N VAL A 98 -11.63 19.18 13.97
CA VAL A 98 -12.91 19.87 13.94
C VAL A 98 -13.71 19.54 15.18
N ASP A 99 -14.17 20.59 15.86
CA ASP A 99 -15.06 20.49 17.02
C ASP A 99 -14.47 19.66 18.19
N PRO A 100 -13.17 19.74 18.56
CA PRO A 100 -12.63 18.89 19.61
C PRO A 100 -13.31 19.13 20.98
N VAL A 101 -13.49 18.05 21.74
CA VAL A 101 -14.10 18.04 23.07
C VAL A 101 -13.28 17.12 23.97
N PHE A 102 -12.89 17.64 25.13
CA PHE A 102 -12.19 16.89 26.15
C PHE A 102 -13.00 15.67 26.63
N VAL A 103 -12.33 14.53 26.75
CA VAL A 103 -12.90 13.29 27.29
C VAL A 103 -12.25 12.94 28.62
N SER A 104 -10.93 12.84 28.66
CA SER A 104 -10.21 12.42 29.87
C SER A 104 -8.74 12.85 29.87
N PHE A 105 -8.12 12.93 31.05
CA PHE A 105 -6.67 13.06 31.17
C PHE A 105 -6.01 11.69 31.03
N GLN A 106 -4.90 11.63 30.27
CA GLN A 106 -4.14 10.42 29.98
C GLN A 106 -2.74 10.52 30.60
N LEU A 107 -2.68 10.74 31.93
CA LEU A 107 -1.45 11.10 32.64
C LEU A 107 -0.37 10.01 32.62
N ALA A 108 -0.73 8.76 32.36
CA ALA A 108 0.20 7.64 32.23
C ALA A 108 0.77 7.49 30.80
N VAL A 109 0.18 8.17 29.81
CA VAL A 109 0.61 8.09 28.41
C VAL A 109 1.72 9.10 28.19
N PRO A 110 2.94 8.67 27.78
CA PRO A 110 4.00 9.60 27.45
C PRO A 110 3.66 10.33 26.15
N ALA A 111 4.07 11.61 26.04
CA ALA A 111 3.77 12.42 24.85
C ALA A 111 4.25 11.78 23.54
N MET A 112 5.39 11.07 23.58
CA MET A 112 5.95 10.36 22.40
C MET A 112 5.05 9.24 21.87
N ALA A 113 4.09 8.74 22.67
CA ALA A 113 3.10 7.76 22.23
C ALA A 113 1.89 8.40 21.54
N CYS A 114 1.75 9.73 21.57
CA CYS A 114 0.72 10.44 20.82
C CYS A 114 1.24 10.66 19.40
N THR A 115 1.05 9.68 18.51
CA THR A 115 1.54 9.73 17.13
C THR A 115 0.40 9.89 16.12
N TRP A 116 0.72 10.40 14.94
CA TRP A 116 -0.22 10.45 13.82
C TRP A 116 -0.69 9.04 13.42
N ASP A 117 0.22 8.08 13.32
CA ASP A 117 -0.09 6.71 12.90
C ASP A 117 -0.95 5.96 13.91
N LYS A 118 -0.74 6.20 15.22
CA LYS A 118 -1.65 5.72 16.26
C LYS A 118 -3.05 6.30 16.11
N LEU A 119 -3.16 7.61 15.86
CA LEU A 119 -4.46 8.24 15.63
C LEU A 119 -5.20 7.59 14.45
N ILE A 120 -4.48 7.25 13.37
CA ILE A 120 -5.04 6.47 12.25
C ILE A 120 -5.49 5.10 12.75
N CYS A 121 -4.61 4.32 13.37
CA CYS A 121 -4.90 2.95 13.79
C CYS A 121 -6.12 2.87 14.72
N ASP A 122 -6.24 3.80 15.68
CA ASP A 122 -7.30 3.80 16.69
C ASP A 122 -8.68 4.23 16.15
N ASN A 123 -8.74 4.84 14.96
CA ASN A 123 -9.98 5.41 14.40
C ASN A 123 -10.53 4.68 13.17
N ASN A 124 -10.00 3.50 12.86
CA ASN A 124 -10.49 2.67 11.77
C ASN A 124 -11.43 1.57 12.26
N ASP A 125 -12.40 1.23 11.42
CA ASP A 125 -13.41 0.21 11.73
C ASP A 125 -12.84 -1.17 11.41
N VAL A 126 -12.08 -1.71 12.36
CA VAL A 126 -11.50 -3.06 12.31
C VAL A 126 -12.13 -3.96 13.36
N HIS A 127 -12.17 -5.25 13.07
CA HIS A 127 -12.72 -6.25 13.99
C HIS A 127 -12.06 -6.14 15.38
N PRO A 128 -12.81 -6.22 16.50
CA PRO A 128 -12.28 -6.04 17.86
C PRO A 128 -11.12 -6.98 18.26
N ASP A 129 -11.02 -8.12 17.60
CA ASP A 129 -9.93 -9.09 17.81
C ASP A 129 -8.61 -8.69 17.12
N VAL A 130 -8.62 -7.66 16.28
CA VAL A 130 -7.42 -7.06 15.70
C VAL A 130 -6.75 -6.15 16.72
N ARG A 131 -6.05 -6.76 17.68
CA ARG A 131 -5.25 -6.03 18.67
C ARG A 131 -3.81 -5.89 18.21
N ILE A 132 -3.41 -4.66 17.87
CA ILE A 132 -2.02 -4.37 17.50
C ILE A 132 -1.11 -4.65 18.71
N THR A 133 -0.04 -5.42 18.51
CA THR A 133 0.93 -5.75 19.56
C THR A 133 2.33 -5.34 19.13
N HIS A 134 3.17 -4.94 20.07
CA HIS A 134 4.56 -4.51 19.79
C HIS A 134 4.58 -3.45 18.68
N SER A 135 3.77 -2.39 18.83
CA SER A 135 3.58 -1.34 17.84
C SER A 135 4.87 -0.57 17.53
N ASP A 136 5.71 -0.40 18.55
CA ASP A 136 7.03 0.24 18.52
C ASP A 136 8.15 -0.63 17.92
N LYS A 137 7.84 -1.88 17.52
CA LYS A 137 8.83 -2.76 16.92
C LYS A 137 9.26 -2.22 15.56
N LEU A 138 10.53 -1.81 15.46
CA LEU A 138 11.15 -1.42 14.19
C LEU A 138 11.10 -2.56 13.17
N VAL A 139 10.52 -2.28 12.00
CA VAL A 139 10.41 -3.19 10.85
C VAL A 139 11.48 -2.86 9.81
N TRP A 140 11.60 -1.58 9.44
CA TRP A 140 12.67 -1.04 8.58
C TRP A 140 13.52 -0.05 9.38
N LYS A 141 14.80 -0.37 9.58
CA LYS A 141 15.70 0.41 10.43
C LYS A 141 16.07 1.76 9.82
N ASP A 142 16.46 1.77 8.55
CA ASP A 142 17.03 2.97 7.90
C ASP A 142 15.99 4.07 7.72
N LEU A 143 14.75 3.69 7.43
CA LEU A 143 13.61 4.60 7.35
C LEU A 143 12.90 4.80 8.70
N SER A 144 13.36 4.14 9.76
CA SER A 144 12.74 4.19 11.09
C SER A 144 11.24 3.85 11.09
N ILE A 145 10.81 2.94 10.22
CA ILE A 145 9.42 2.49 10.12
C ILE A 145 9.22 1.34 11.10
N ASP A 146 8.37 1.57 12.10
CA ASP A 146 7.91 0.55 13.04
C ASP A 146 6.62 -0.14 12.56
N LYS A 147 6.11 -1.06 13.39
CA LYS A 147 4.91 -1.82 13.08
C LYS A 147 3.68 -0.91 13.02
N GLU A 148 3.58 0.10 13.88
CA GLU A 148 2.49 1.08 13.85
C GLU A 148 2.46 1.83 12.53
N ASN A 149 3.61 2.37 12.10
CA ASN A 149 3.73 3.04 10.80
C ASN A 149 3.30 2.12 9.65
N TYR A 150 3.70 0.84 9.70
CA TYR A 150 3.34 -0.14 8.67
C TYR A 150 1.83 -0.45 8.66
N ILE A 151 1.20 -0.60 9.82
CA ILE A 151 -0.26 -0.84 9.88
C ILE A 151 -1.02 0.41 9.44
N ALA A 152 -0.58 1.60 9.84
CA ALA A 152 -1.14 2.86 9.35
C ALA A 152 -0.99 3.00 7.83
N TYR A 153 0.12 2.53 7.24
CA TYR A 153 0.27 2.43 5.80
C TYR A 153 -0.79 1.49 5.18
N LEU A 154 -0.97 0.28 5.73
CA LEU A 154 -1.96 -0.68 5.23
C LEU A 154 -3.39 -0.12 5.29
N ILE A 155 -3.73 0.57 6.38
CA ILE A 155 -5.03 1.25 6.53
C ILE A 155 -5.22 2.27 5.42
N GLN A 156 -4.25 3.17 5.26
CA GLN A 156 -4.30 4.26 4.30
C GLN A 156 -4.38 3.72 2.87
N ILE A 157 -3.59 2.70 2.54
CA ILE A 157 -3.50 2.15 1.19
C ILE A 157 -4.65 1.17 0.87
N SER A 158 -5.39 0.72 1.88
CA SER A 158 -6.46 -0.27 1.74
C SER A 158 -7.50 0.05 0.65
N PRO A 159 -7.94 1.31 0.41
CA PRO A 159 -8.90 1.59 -0.66
C PRO A 159 -8.34 1.31 -2.06
N TYR A 160 -7.01 1.30 -2.20
CA TYR A 160 -6.31 1.05 -3.45
C TYR A 160 -5.83 -0.41 -3.57
N MET A 161 -5.43 -1.03 -2.45
CA MET A 161 -4.89 -2.39 -2.40
C MET A 161 -5.96 -3.48 -2.31
N LEU A 162 -6.99 -3.30 -1.48
CA LEU A 162 -8.04 -4.31 -1.26
C LEU A 162 -8.80 -4.73 -2.53
N PRO A 163 -9.08 -3.84 -3.51
CA PRO A 163 -9.69 -4.27 -4.77
C PRO A 163 -8.92 -5.38 -5.50
N PHE A 164 -7.58 -5.39 -5.39
CA PHE A 164 -6.72 -6.42 -6.00
C PHE A 164 -6.63 -7.71 -5.17
N LEU A 165 -6.77 -7.60 -3.84
CA LEU A 165 -6.75 -8.76 -2.92
C LEU A 165 -8.09 -9.52 -2.89
N ARG A 166 -9.19 -8.81 -3.18
CA ARG A 166 -10.55 -9.33 -3.00
C ARG A 166 -10.78 -10.63 -3.76
N ASN A 167 -11.32 -11.60 -3.03
CA ASN A 167 -11.68 -12.93 -3.52
C ASN A 167 -10.52 -13.68 -4.19
N ARG A 168 -9.28 -13.45 -3.75
CA ARG A 168 -8.09 -14.19 -4.19
C ARG A 168 -7.41 -14.86 -3.00
N ILE A 169 -6.94 -16.09 -3.17
CA ILE A 169 -6.10 -16.77 -2.19
C ILE A 169 -4.75 -16.07 -2.07
N LEU A 170 -4.21 -15.97 -0.85
CA LEU A 170 -2.94 -15.29 -0.62
C LEU A 170 -1.76 -16.24 -0.44
N THR A 171 -0.64 -15.91 -1.07
CA THR A 171 0.68 -16.32 -0.58
C THR A 171 1.34 -15.12 0.07
N LEU A 172 1.72 -15.25 1.34
CA LEU A 172 2.31 -14.17 2.11
C LEU A 172 3.80 -14.41 2.32
N ILE A 173 4.59 -13.35 2.38
CA ILE A 173 5.94 -13.40 2.95
C ILE A 173 5.95 -12.58 4.24
N ARG A 174 6.27 -13.26 5.33
CA ARG A 174 6.25 -12.69 6.68
C ARG A 174 7.66 -12.46 7.19
N TYR A 175 7.82 -11.39 7.97
CA TYR A 175 9.07 -10.97 8.61
C TYR A 175 8.84 -10.78 10.10
N PRO A 176 8.65 -11.86 10.90
CA PRO A 176 8.28 -11.74 12.31
C PRO A 176 9.26 -10.92 13.15
N GLN A 177 10.53 -10.85 12.74
CA GLN A 177 11.59 -10.09 13.40
C GLN A 177 11.93 -8.75 12.71
N GLY A 178 11.10 -8.30 11.76
CA GLY A 178 11.40 -7.17 10.89
C GLY A 178 12.31 -7.58 9.72
N ILE A 179 12.59 -6.64 8.82
CA ILE A 179 13.33 -6.91 7.58
C ILE A 179 14.75 -7.46 7.78
N PRO A 180 15.53 -7.01 8.79
CA PRO A 180 16.86 -7.58 9.01
C PRO A 180 16.85 -9.05 9.47
N GLY A 181 15.67 -9.58 9.84
CA GLY A 181 15.51 -10.96 10.30
C GLY A 181 15.08 -11.94 9.21
N GLU A 182 14.86 -13.19 9.60
CA GLU A 182 14.42 -14.23 8.67
C GLU A 182 12.99 -14.00 8.17
N SER A 183 12.78 -14.35 6.90
CA SER A 183 11.49 -14.35 6.24
C SER A 183 10.99 -15.76 5.99
N PHE A 184 9.66 -15.96 5.93
CA PHE A 184 9.09 -17.23 5.47
C PHE A 184 7.83 -17.03 4.64
N PHE A 185 7.59 -18.00 3.75
CA PHE A 185 6.38 -18.07 2.94
C PHE A 185 5.25 -18.71 3.73
N GLN A 186 4.10 -18.06 3.80
CA GLN A 186 2.88 -18.60 4.38
C GLN A 186 1.83 -18.77 3.28
N LYS A 187 1.40 -20.01 3.10
CA LYS A 187 0.28 -20.39 2.22
C LYS A 187 -0.92 -20.86 3.01
N ASP A 188 -0.66 -21.60 4.09
CA ASP A 188 -1.70 -22.15 4.95
C ASP A 188 -2.08 -21.16 6.05
N CYS A 189 -3.37 -21.11 6.37
CA CYS A 189 -3.92 -20.30 7.43
C CYS A 189 -3.50 -20.90 8.78
N PRO A 190 -2.89 -20.10 9.69
CA PRO A 190 -2.45 -20.63 10.96
C PRO A 190 -3.66 -20.99 11.84
N SER A 191 -3.50 -22.02 12.69
CA SER A 191 -4.55 -22.48 13.61
C SER A 191 -5.00 -21.45 14.64
N TYR A 192 -4.21 -20.40 14.88
CA TYR A 192 -4.56 -19.29 15.77
C TYR A 192 -5.31 -18.15 15.07
N ALA A 193 -5.60 -18.26 13.77
CA ALA A 193 -6.36 -17.25 13.06
C ALA A 193 -7.74 -17.07 13.71
N PRO A 194 -8.18 -15.83 13.98
CA PRO A 194 -9.54 -15.56 14.48
C PRO A 194 -10.61 -16.05 13.50
N ASP A 195 -11.80 -16.36 14.02
CA ASP A 195 -12.91 -16.92 13.24
C ASP A 195 -13.40 -16.01 12.08
N PHE A 196 -13.14 -14.69 12.16
CA PHE A 196 -13.50 -13.77 11.09
C PHE A 196 -12.58 -13.85 9.85
N ILE A 197 -11.43 -14.54 9.96
CA ILE A 197 -10.49 -14.70 8.84
C ILE A 197 -11.06 -15.68 7.83
N ALA A 198 -11.51 -15.16 6.69
CA ALA A 198 -12.00 -15.97 5.59
C ALA A 198 -10.87 -16.81 4.99
N THR A 199 -11.19 -18.07 4.68
CA THR A 199 -10.27 -18.99 4.02
C THR A 199 -10.92 -19.73 2.86
N GLU A 200 -10.10 -20.18 1.92
CA GLU A 200 -10.49 -21.07 0.83
C GLU A 200 -9.60 -22.32 0.85
N ARG A 201 -10.21 -23.50 0.68
CA ARG A 201 -9.46 -24.76 0.71
C ARG A 201 -9.01 -25.17 -0.69
N GLU A 202 -7.71 -25.28 -0.89
CA GLU A 202 -7.13 -25.85 -2.11
C GLU A 202 -6.15 -26.97 -1.76
N GLY A 203 -6.51 -28.21 -2.14
CA GLY A 203 -5.76 -29.40 -1.78
C GLY A 203 -5.74 -29.65 -0.27
N ASP A 204 -4.53 -29.69 0.30
CA ASP A 204 -4.26 -29.92 1.71
C ASP A 204 -4.20 -28.62 2.55
N LYS A 205 -4.31 -27.44 1.91
CA LYS A 205 -4.13 -26.13 2.55
C LYS A 205 -5.41 -25.33 2.60
N SER A 206 -5.54 -24.51 3.63
CA SER A 206 -6.55 -23.48 3.78
C SER A 206 -5.90 -22.12 3.57
N TYR A 207 -6.06 -21.53 2.40
CA TYR A 207 -5.47 -20.23 2.08
C TYR A 207 -6.31 -19.09 2.66
N ILE A 208 -5.66 -18.04 3.15
CA ILE A 208 -6.34 -16.83 3.61
C ILE A 208 -6.86 -16.04 2.40
N VAL A 209 -8.07 -15.50 2.51
CA VAL A 209 -8.68 -14.60 1.52
C VAL A 209 -8.90 -13.23 2.18
N CYS A 210 -8.16 -12.22 1.73
CA CYS A 210 -8.22 -10.87 2.33
C CYS A 210 -9.24 -9.98 1.60
N ASN A 211 -10.46 -9.91 2.13
CA ASN A 211 -11.57 -9.16 1.53
C ASN A 211 -11.80 -7.77 2.12
N ASP A 212 -11.25 -7.50 3.31
CA ASP A 212 -11.56 -6.34 4.13
C ASP A 212 -10.34 -5.81 4.91
N LEU A 213 -10.54 -4.63 5.50
CA LEU A 213 -9.52 -3.94 6.27
C LEU A 213 -9.12 -4.71 7.54
N SER A 214 -10.06 -5.38 8.21
CA SER A 214 -9.80 -6.17 9.41
C SER A 214 -8.78 -7.28 9.14
N THR A 215 -8.99 -8.03 8.05
CA THR A 215 -8.09 -9.09 7.61
C THR A 215 -6.72 -8.52 7.23
N LEU A 216 -6.69 -7.40 6.50
CA LEU A 216 -5.45 -6.74 6.11
C LEU A 216 -4.62 -6.29 7.32
N CYS A 217 -5.25 -5.65 8.31
CA CYS A 217 -4.60 -5.21 9.54
C CYS A 217 -4.13 -6.39 10.41
N TRP A 218 -4.91 -7.48 10.48
CA TRP A 218 -4.51 -8.69 11.18
C TRP A 218 -3.26 -9.35 10.56
N LEU A 219 -3.18 -9.37 9.23
CA LEU A 219 -2.00 -9.81 8.49
C LEU A 219 -0.81 -8.86 8.71
N GLY A 220 -1.05 -7.55 8.72
CA GLY A 220 -0.04 -6.54 9.02
C GLY A 220 0.56 -6.68 10.43
N ASN A 221 -0.27 -6.92 11.44
CA ASN A 221 0.16 -7.10 12.83
C ASN A 221 1.10 -8.31 13.02
N GLN A 222 0.94 -9.29 12.14
CA GLN A 222 1.76 -10.49 12.01
C GLN A 222 3.02 -10.29 11.16
N LEU A 223 3.26 -9.07 10.69
CA LEU A 223 4.33 -8.67 9.78
C LEU A 223 4.32 -9.46 8.46
N ALA A 224 3.13 -9.70 7.90
CA ALA A 224 3.02 -10.00 6.47
C ALA A 224 3.36 -8.73 5.69
N ILE A 225 4.52 -8.75 5.01
CA ILE A 225 5.06 -7.61 4.27
C ILE A 225 4.71 -7.73 2.79
N GLU A 226 4.86 -8.94 2.23
CA GLU A 226 4.56 -9.17 0.82
C GLU A 226 3.25 -9.95 0.67
N PHE A 227 2.33 -9.39 -0.10
CA PHE A 227 1.05 -9.99 -0.44
C PHE A 227 1.10 -10.44 -1.90
N HIS A 228 1.19 -11.74 -2.15
CA HIS A 228 1.20 -12.30 -3.49
C HIS A 228 -0.16 -12.91 -3.81
N ILE A 229 -0.70 -12.56 -4.97
CA ILE A 229 -2.02 -12.96 -5.46
C ILE A 229 -1.90 -13.80 -6.73
N PRO A 230 -2.76 -14.81 -6.93
CA PRO A 230 -2.92 -15.46 -8.22
C PRO A 230 -3.55 -14.50 -9.25
N PHE A 231 -3.63 -14.93 -10.51
CA PHE A 231 -4.24 -14.13 -11.58
C PHE A 231 -5.76 -14.36 -11.72
N GLN A 232 -6.32 -15.31 -10.98
CA GLN A 232 -7.75 -15.63 -10.92
C GLN A 232 -8.34 -15.39 -9.53
N THR A 233 -9.66 -15.38 -9.43
CA THR A 233 -10.37 -15.40 -8.14
C THR A 233 -10.68 -16.83 -7.68
N VAL A 234 -11.01 -16.96 -6.39
CA VAL A 234 -11.54 -18.20 -5.81
C VAL A 234 -12.71 -18.72 -6.65
N GLY A 235 -12.68 -20.01 -6.98
CA GLY A 235 -13.71 -20.70 -7.74
C GLY A 235 -13.65 -20.51 -9.26
N ASP A 236 -12.68 -19.75 -9.78
CA ASP A 236 -12.45 -19.56 -11.22
C ASP A 236 -11.13 -20.22 -11.64
N ASP A 237 -11.06 -20.72 -12.87
CA ASP A 237 -9.85 -21.29 -13.48
C ASP A 237 -9.24 -20.36 -14.54
N ARG A 238 -9.88 -19.23 -14.83
CA ARG A 238 -9.46 -18.25 -15.84
C ARG A 238 -8.80 -17.03 -15.23
N PRO A 239 -7.78 -16.45 -15.91
CA PRO A 239 -7.17 -15.22 -15.46
C PRO A 239 -8.12 -14.02 -15.61
N LEU A 240 -8.07 -13.10 -14.65
CA LEU A 240 -8.72 -11.79 -14.71
C LEU A 240 -7.87 -10.73 -15.42
N GLU A 241 -6.61 -11.06 -15.70
CA GLU A 241 -5.62 -10.15 -16.27
C GLU A 241 -4.47 -10.94 -16.89
N ILE A 242 -3.84 -10.38 -17.91
CA ILE A 242 -2.52 -10.83 -18.39
C ILE A 242 -1.47 -9.96 -17.70
N VAL A 243 -0.44 -10.59 -17.12
CA VAL A 243 0.68 -9.86 -16.51
C VAL A 243 1.97 -10.16 -17.23
N LEU A 244 2.68 -9.10 -17.61
CA LEU A 244 4.00 -9.15 -18.19
C LEU A 244 5.00 -8.75 -17.10
N ASP A 245 5.84 -9.68 -16.66
CA ASP A 245 6.86 -9.45 -15.64
C ASP A 245 8.22 -9.21 -16.32
N LEU A 246 8.74 -7.99 -16.18
CA LEU A 246 9.97 -7.53 -16.81
C LEU A 246 11.07 -7.50 -15.76
N ASP A 247 11.86 -8.57 -15.73
CA ASP A 247 12.88 -8.80 -14.70
C ASP A 247 14.30 -8.49 -15.24
N PRO A 248 14.87 -7.31 -14.96
CA PRO A 248 16.20 -6.97 -15.42
C PRO A 248 17.27 -7.83 -14.71
N PRO A 249 18.47 -7.99 -15.28
CA PRO A 249 19.49 -8.84 -14.67
C PRO A 249 19.96 -8.35 -13.30
N SER A 250 19.97 -7.03 -13.10
CA SER A 250 20.32 -6.34 -11.85
C SER A 250 19.51 -5.04 -11.69
N ARG A 251 19.64 -4.37 -10.53
CA ARG A 251 18.97 -3.07 -10.26
C ARG A 251 19.54 -1.95 -11.13
N GLU A 252 20.84 -1.99 -11.42
CA GLU A 252 21.55 -1.00 -12.25
C GLU A 252 21.09 -1.04 -13.71
N GLN A 253 20.58 -2.20 -14.14
CA GLN A 253 20.05 -2.40 -15.49
C GLN A 253 18.51 -2.24 -15.56
N PHE A 254 17.90 -1.57 -14.58
CA PHE A 254 16.44 -1.33 -14.53
C PHE A 254 15.89 -0.68 -15.81
N GLN A 255 16.68 0.17 -16.47
CA GLN A 255 16.26 0.85 -17.70
C GLN A 255 15.95 -0.11 -18.86
N LEU A 256 16.47 -1.35 -18.85
CA LEU A 256 16.04 -2.37 -19.81
C LEU A 256 14.55 -2.72 -19.64
N ALA A 257 14.04 -2.75 -18.41
CA ALA A 257 12.64 -3.04 -18.13
C ALA A 257 11.74 -1.86 -18.57
N VAL A 258 12.20 -0.63 -18.36
CA VAL A 258 11.54 0.59 -18.86
C VAL A 258 11.46 0.57 -20.39
N LYS A 259 12.58 0.29 -21.06
CA LYS A 259 12.64 0.15 -22.53
C LYS A 259 11.66 -0.92 -23.03
N ALA A 260 11.69 -2.12 -22.45
CA ALA A 260 10.77 -3.20 -22.82
C ALA A 260 9.30 -2.76 -22.70
N ALA A 261 8.95 -2.08 -21.60
CA ALA A 261 7.59 -1.61 -21.39
C ALA A 261 7.15 -0.54 -22.39
N ILE A 262 8.01 0.42 -22.72
CA ILE A 262 7.72 1.45 -23.73
C ILE A 262 7.52 0.81 -25.11
N GLU A 263 8.36 -0.14 -25.50
CA GLU A 263 8.22 -0.84 -26.78
C GLU A 263 6.94 -1.70 -26.83
N MET A 264 6.60 -2.39 -25.73
CA MET A 264 5.32 -3.10 -25.61
C MET A 264 4.11 -2.15 -25.68
N LYS A 265 4.22 -0.94 -25.10
CA LYS A 265 3.16 0.07 -25.16
C LYS A 265 2.79 0.44 -26.59
N LYS A 266 3.77 0.58 -27.50
CA LYS A 266 3.52 0.87 -28.92
C LYS A 266 2.66 -0.22 -29.58
N ILE A 267 2.89 -1.48 -29.21
CA ILE A 267 2.11 -2.63 -29.68
C ILE A 267 0.70 -2.58 -29.10
N PHE A 268 0.56 -2.26 -27.80
CA PHE A 268 -0.74 -2.11 -27.16
C PHE A 268 -1.56 -1.00 -27.81
N ASP A 269 -0.96 0.17 -28.04
CA ASP A 269 -1.59 1.30 -28.70
C ASP A 269 -2.08 0.93 -30.10
N THR A 270 -1.29 0.16 -30.86
CA THR A 270 -1.66 -0.34 -32.19
C THR A 270 -2.88 -1.27 -32.16
N PHE A 271 -3.00 -2.10 -31.12
CA PHE A 271 -4.11 -3.03 -30.95
C PHE A 271 -5.28 -2.47 -30.14
N GLY A 272 -5.20 -1.21 -29.68
CA GLY A 272 -6.20 -0.63 -28.79
C GLY A 272 -6.29 -1.33 -27.43
N ILE A 273 -5.20 -1.93 -26.97
CA ILE A 273 -5.09 -2.59 -25.66
C ILE A 273 -4.63 -1.55 -24.64
N VAL A 274 -5.26 -1.54 -23.47
CA VAL A 274 -4.85 -0.69 -22.35
C VAL A 274 -4.18 -1.56 -21.29
N GLY A 275 -2.89 -1.28 -21.05
CA GLY A 275 -2.11 -1.86 -19.96
C GLY A 275 -1.85 -0.84 -18.85
N PHE A 276 -1.55 -1.33 -17.66
CA PHE A 276 -1.27 -0.55 -16.45
C PHE A 276 0.09 -0.93 -15.89
N PRO A 277 1.12 -0.07 -16.01
CA PRO A 277 2.45 -0.36 -15.50
C PRO A 277 2.51 -0.19 -13.99
N LYS A 278 3.36 -0.99 -13.34
CA LYS A 278 3.72 -0.84 -11.93
C LYS A 278 5.14 -1.33 -11.68
N LEU A 279 5.82 -0.73 -10.73
CA LEU A 279 7.06 -1.31 -10.19
C LEU A 279 6.74 -2.64 -9.50
N SER A 280 7.67 -3.59 -9.55
CA SER A 280 7.55 -4.80 -8.71
C SER A 280 7.91 -4.52 -7.25
N GLY A 281 8.48 -3.35 -6.96
CA GLY A 281 9.16 -3.00 -5.71
C GLY A 281 10.48 -3.76 -5.51
N GLY A 282 10.80 -4.75 -6.34
CA GLY A 282 12.10 -5.41 -6.33
C GLY A 282 13.08 -4.66 -7.22
N LYS A 283 13.51 -5.32 -8.29
CA LYS A 283 14.38 -4.73 -9.33
C LYS A 283 13.66 -4.48 -10.65
N GLY A 284 12.43 -4.95 -10.81
CA GLY A 284 11.74 -5.05 -12.10
C GLY A 284 10.48 -4.21 -12.22
N LEU A 285 9.82 -4.36 -13.36
CA LEU A 285 8.60 -3.65 -13.75
C LEU A 285 7.57 -4.68 -14.21
N GLN A 286 6.29 -4.41 -13.98
CA GLN A 286 5.18 -5.26 -14.38
C GLN A 286 4.17 -4.45 -15.17
N ILE A 287 3.56 -5.06 -16.19
CA ILE A 287 2.44 -4.47 -16.92
C ILE A 287 1.24 -5.39 -16.76
N HIS A 288 0.15 -4.83 -16.24
CA HIS A 288 -1.11 -5.53 -16.02
C HIS A 288 -2.10 -5.15 -17.11
N ILE A 289 -2.67 -6.14 -17.78
CA ILE A 289 -3.65 -5.97 -18.84
C ILE A 289 -4.94 -6.64 -18.38
N PRO A 290 -5.95 -5.87 -17.91
CA PRO A 290 -7.20 -6.46 -17.42
C PRO A 290 -7.94 -7.16 -18.56
N ILE A 291 -8.59 -8.27 -18.22
CA ILE A 291 -9.44 -9.07 -19.11
C ILE A 291 -10.90 -8.82 -18.74
N SER A 292 -11.78 -8.70 -19.74
CA SER A 292 -13.22 -8.60 -19.51
C SER A 292 -13.73 -9.81 -18.71
N LYS A 293 -14.63 -9.58 -17.74
CA LYS A 293 -15.32 -10.66 -17.02
C LYS A 293 -16.13 -11.60 -17.94
N SER A 294 -16.52 -11.11 -19.12
CA SER A 294 -17.23 -11.91 -20.13
C SER A 294 -16.30 -12.68 -21.07
N SER A 295 -14.99 -12.48 -20.96
CA SER A 295 -14.01 -13.17 -21.80
C SER A 295 -13.91 -14.64 -21.41
N SER A 296 -13.65 -15.49 -22.40
CA SER A 296 -13.38 -16.92 -22.21
C SER A 296 -11.89 -17.25 -22.33
N LEU A 297 -11.00 -16.25 -22.27
CA LEU A 297 -9.55 -16.46 -22.37
C LEU A 297 -9.04 -17.35 -21.24
N THR A 298 -8.23 -18.32 -21.64
CA THR A 298 -7.49 -19.21 -20.75
C THR A 298 -6.04 -18.74 -20.57
N TYR A 299 -5.31 -19.38 -19.65
CA TYR A 299 -3.87 -19.15 -19.50
C TYR A 299 -3.05 -19.47 -20.75
N ASP A 300 -3.48 -20.47 -21.53
CA ASP A 300 -2.80 -20.82 -22.79
C ASP A 300 -3.06 -19.77 -23.86
N ASP A 301 -4.24 -19.17 -23.87
CA ASP A 301 -4.58 -18.05 -24.76
C ASP A 301 -3.75 -16.82 -24.43
N ALA A 302 -3.65 -16.48 -23.14
CA ALA A 302 -2.77 -15.42 -22.67
C ALA A 302 -1.31 -15.68 -23.07
N ARG A 303 -0.86 -16.94 -22.99
CA ARG A 303 0.51 -17.34 -23.38
C ARG A 303 0.80 -17.13 -24.86
N VAL A 304 -0.19 -17.27 -25.75
CA VAL A 304 -0.02 -16.92 -27.17
C VAL A 304 0.34 -15.44 -27.30
N PHE A 305 -0.35 -14.57 -26.57
CA PHE A 305 -0.11 -13.13 -26.60
C PHE A 305 1.24 -12.75 -25.98
N THR A 306 1.55 -13.26 -24.79
CA THR A 306 2.82 -12.94 -24.11
C THR A 306 4.02 -13.48 -24.88
N SER A 307 3.89 -14.66 -25.51
CA SER A 307 4.91 -15.22 -26.39
C SER A 307 5.14 -14.34 -27.63
N PHE A 308 4.06 -13.88 -28.28
CA PHE A 308 4.17 -12.97 -29.42
C PHE A 308 4.96 -11.69 -29.07
N LEU A 309 4.62 -11.05 -27.94
CA LEU A 309 5.32 -9.86 -27.47
C LEU A 309 6.80 -10.13 -27.18
N ALA A 310 7.10 -11.26 -26.53
CA ALA A 310 8.47 -11.65 -26.20
C ALA A 310 9.32 -11.87 -27.46
N HIS A 311 8.81 -12.60 -28.45
CA HIS A 311 9.52 -12.84 -29.70
C HIS A 311 9.70 -11.54 -30.51
N PHE A 312 8.67 -10.70 -30.59
CA PHE A 312 8.76 -9.40 -31.24
C PHE A 312 9.89 -8.55 -30.65
N LEU A 313 9.97 -8.45 -29.32
CA LEU A 313 11.03 -7.67 -28.67
C LEU A 313 12.42 -8.24 -28.92
N VAL A 314 12.58 -9.58 -28.87
CA VAL A 314 13.86 -10.22 -29.15
C VAL A 314 14.29 -10.03 -30.61
N GLU A 315 13.35 -10.05 -31.56
CA GLU A 315 13.65 -9.81 -32.97
C GLU A 315 14.03 -8.36 -33.25
N GLN A 316 13.34 -7.39 -32.64
CA GLN A 316 13.61 -5.97 -32.86
C GLN A 316 14.83 -5.47 -32.09
N PHE A 317 15.10 -6.01 -30.89
CA PHE A 317 16.18 -5.57 -30.01
C PHE A 317 16.96 -6.77 -29.43
N PRO A 318 17.65 -7.55 -30.29
CA PRO A 318 18.34 -8.80 -29.90
C PRO A 318 19.50 -8.60 -28.92
N ASP A 319 20.05 -7.39 -28.85
CA ASP A 319 21.14 -7.01 -27.95
C ASP A 319 20.64 -6.61 -26.55
N ASP A 320 19.35 -6.32 -26.40
CA ASP A 320 18.74 -5.88 -25.15
C ASP A 320 17.89 -6.96 -24.48
N PHE A 321 17.21 -7.79 -25.27
CA PHE A 321 16.20 -8.74 -24.79
C PHE A 321 16.51 -10.19 -25.16
N THR A 322 16.05 -11.11 -24.32
CA THR A 322 16.19 -12.55 -24.54
C THR A 322 15.06 -13.36 -23.92
N ILE A 323 14.75 -14.51 -24.51
CA ILE A 323 13.90 -15.55 -23.93
C ILE A 323 14.71 -16.74 -23.39
N GLU A 324 16.05 -16.61 -23.34
CA GLU A 324 16.93 -17.63 -22.79
C GLU A 324 16.78 -17.77 -21.27
N ARG A 325 16.42 -18.98 -20.83
CA ARG A 325 16.15 -19.29 -19.42
C ARG A 325 17.42 -19.29 -18.59
N LEU A 326 18.55 -19.73 -19.12
CA LEU A 326 19.80 -19.84 -18.36
C LEU A 326 20.48 -18.48 -18.20
N LYS A 327 20.54 -17.95 -16.96
CA LYS A 327 21.13 -16.63 -16.66
C LYS A 327 22.52 -16.42 -17.27
N LYS A 328 23.37 -17.46 -17.26
CA LYS A 328 24.73 -17.44 -17.85
C LYS A 328 24.76 -17.20 -19.36
N ASN A 329 23.70 -17.56 -20.09
CA ASN A 329 23.60 -17.42 -21.54
C ASN A 329 22.91 -16.11 -21.96
N ARG A 330 22.38 -15.34 -21.00
CA ARG A 330 21.64 -14.11 -21.30
C ARG A 330 22.55 -12.97 -21.74
N GLY A 331 23.82 -12.96 -21.32
CA GLY A 331 24.80 -11.95 -21.74
C GLY A 331 24.43 -10.52 -21.34
N GLY A 332 23.81 -10.33 -20.17
CA GLY A 332 23.40 -8.99 -19.68
C GLY A 332 22.07 -8.47 -20.26
N ARG A 333 21.41 -9.24 -21.13
CA ARG A 333 20.07 -8.93 -21.66
C ARG A 333 18.96 -9.17 -20.65
N LEU A 334 17.89 -8.40 -20.76
CA LEU A 334 16.67 -8.60 -19.97
C LEU A 334 15.94 -9.84 -20.46
N TYR A 335 15.58 -10.70 -19.51
CA TYR A 335 14.83 -11.92 -19.77
C TYR A 335 13.34 -11.62 -19.76
N ILE A 336 12.66 -11.88 -20.88
CA ILE A 336 11.21 -11.73 -20.99
C ILE A 336 10.58 -13.08 -20.64
N ASP A 337 10.18 -13.23 -19.38
CA ASP A 337 9.57 -14.48 -18.90
C ASP A 337 8.07 -14.54 -19.24
N TYR A 338 7.78 -14.95 -20.47
CA TYR A 338 6.41 -15.16 -20.93
C TYR A 338 5.72 -16.38 -20.27
N ILE A 339 6.41 -17.11 -19.39
CA ILE A 339 5.91 -18.31 -18.71
C ILE A 339 5.40 -18.01 -17.30
N GLN A 340 5.84 -16.93 -16.65
CA GLN A 340 5.40 -16.59 -15.28
C GLN A 340 3.89 -16.40 -15.15
N HIS A 341 3.23 -15.97 -16.22
CA HIS A 341 1.77 -15.89 -16.27
C HIS A 341 1.16 -17.28 -16.52
N ALA A 342 0.85 -18.01 -15.45
CA ALA A 342 0.28 -19.34 -15.49
C ALA A 342 -0.60 -19.63 -14.26
N ALA A 343 -1.48 -20.62 -14.39
CA ALA A 343 -2.25 -21.14 -13.26
C ALA A 343 -1.34 -21.58 -12.11
N GLY A 344 -1.73 -21.26 -10.87
CA GLY A 344 -1.00 -21.58 -9.65
C GLY A 344 0.25 -20.73 -9.38
N LYS A 345 0.60 -19.81 -10.29
CA LYS A 345 1.61 -18.77 -10.03
C LYS A 345 0.98 -17.57 -9.36
N THR A 346 1.81 -16.82 -8.63
CA THR A 346 1.39 -15.62 -7.90
C THR A 346 2.28 -14.45 -8.29
N ILE A 347 1.74 -13.25 -8.19
CA ILE A 347 2.45 -11.99 -8.40
C ILE A 347 2.25 -11.06 -7.21
N ILE A 348 3.21 -10.18 -6.96
CA ILE A 348 3.11 -9.18 -5.90
C ILE A 348 1.93 -8.22 -6.17
N CYS A 349 1.01 -8.14 -5.20
CA CYS A 349 -0.17 -7.30 -5.27
C CYS A 349 0.22 -5.81 -5.42
N PRO A 350 -0.46 -5.02 -6.28
CA PRO A 350 -0.30 -3.58 -6.31
C PRO A 350 -0.38 -2.96 -4.91
N TYR A 351 0.54 -2.05 -4.62
CA TYR A 351 0.72 -1.40 -3.32
C TYR A 351 1.18 -2.29 -2.16
N SER A 352 1.48 -3.57 -2.38
CA SER A 352 2.20 -4.36 -1.37
C SER A 352 3.60 -3.78 -1.15
N ALA A 353 4.04 -3.71 0.11
CA ALA A 353 5.44 -3.47 0.43
C ALA A 353 6.31 -4.68 0.04
N ARG A 354 7.62 -4.47 0.01
CA ARG A 354 8.63 -5.49 -0.25
C ARG A 354 9.54 -5.68 0.94
N GLY A 355 9.96 -6.92 1.16
CA GLY A 355 10.83 -7.29 2.25
C GLY A 355 12.30 -6.99 1.97
N ASN A 356 12.61 -5.74 1.63
CA ASN A 356 13.97 -5.22 1.46
C ASN A 356 14.20 -4.01 2.37
N GLU A 357 15.46 -3.60 2.52
CA GLU A 357 15.88 -2.54 3.45
C GLU A 357 15.27 -1.17 3.11
N ASP A 358 14.97 -0.94 1.83
CA ASP A 358 14.48 0.32 1.29
C ASP A 358 12.97 0.55 1.53
N ALA A 359 12.23 -0.43 2.08
CA ALA A 359 10.77 -0.39 2.22
C ALA A 359 10.02 -0.05 0.92
N THR A 360 10.54 -0.50 -0.22
CA THR A 360 9.92 -0.22 -1.52
C THR A 360 8.58 -0.91 -1.66
N VAL A 361 7.75 -0.33 -2.51
CA VAL A 361 6.37 -0.74 -2.76
C VAL A 361 6.24 -1.21 -4.20
N ALA A 362 5.38 -2.19 -4.44
CA ALA A 362 4.91 -2.56 -5.77
C ALA A 362 3.98 -1.47 -6.33
N ALA A 363 4.54 -0.28 -6.59
CA ALA A 363 3.80 0.95 -6.83
C ALA A 363 3.32 1.06 -8.29
N PRO A 364 2.01 1.25 -8.52
CA PRO A 364 1.48 1.62 -9.84
C PRO A 364 2.06 2.92 -10.38
N LEU A 365 2.21 2.98 -11.71
CA LEU A 365 2.75 4.11 -12.45
C LEU A 365 1.81 4.54 -13.57
N TYR A 366 1.89 5.81 -13.94
CA TYR A 366 1.41 6.29 -15.23
C TYR A 366 2.42 5.95 -16.32
N TRP A 367 1.96 5.84 -17.57
CA TRP A 367 2.84 5.52 -18.69
C TRP A 367 3.89 6.61 -18.93
N GLU A 368 3.55 7.87 -18.66
CA GLU A 368 4.41 9.04 -18.82
C GLU A 368 5.60 9.03 -17.83
N GLU A 369 5.50 8.25 -16.76
CA GLU A 369 6.56 8.08 -15.76
C GLU A 369 7.61 7.03 -16.18
N LEU A 370 7.34 6.24 -17.22
CA LEU A 370 8.30 5.31 -17.78
C LEU A 370 9.29 6.07 -18.66
N ASN A 371 10.36 6.55 -18.04
CA ASN A 371 11.45 7.27 -18.72
C ASN A 371 12.79 7.04 -18.00
N ASP A 372 13.88 7.56 -18.57
CA ASP A 372 15.25 7.33 -18.11
C ASP A 372 15.55 7.88 -16.70
N GLN A 373 14.67 8.74 -16.15
CA GLN A 373 14.79 9.28 -14.80
C GLN A 373 14.08 8.42 -13.74
N LEU A 374 13.28 7.43 -14.15
CA LEU A 374 12.55 6.58 -13.24
C LEU A 374 13.51 5.73 -12.39
N SER A 375 13.43 5.89 -11.08
CA SER A 375 14.14 5.07 -10.10
C SER A 375 13.16 4.26 -9.26
N ALA A 376 13.31 2.93 -9.29
CA ALA A 376 12.44 2.03 -8.53
C ALA A 376 12.58 2.23 -7.01
N GLN A 377 13.76 2.64 -6.53
CA GLN A 377 14.03 2.80 -5.10
C GLN A 377 13.32 4.01 -4.47
N THR A 378 12.94 5.01 -5.27
CA THR A 378 12.20 6.18 -4.80
C THR A 378 10.83 5.81 -4.24
N PHE A 379 10.25 4.70 -4.67
CA PHE A 379 8.88 4.30 -4.33
C PHE A 379 8.80 3.50 -3.04
N HIS A 380 9.31 4.06 -1.94
CA HIS A 380 9.17 3.52 -0.59
C HIS A 380 7.84 3.94 0.08
N ILE A 381 7.49 3.28 1.18
CA ILE A 381 6.21 3.49 1.91
C ILE A 381 5.88 4.99 2.12
N PRO A 382 6.75 5.82 2.77
CA PRO A 382 6.46 7.24 2.94
C PRO A 382 6.19 7.99 1.63
N TYR A 383 7.01 7.76 0.60
CA TYR A 383 6.88 8.44 -0.69
C TYR A 383 5.57 8.08 -1.40
N VAL A 384 5.16 6.80 -1.36
CA VAL A 384 3.90 6.36 -1.98
C VAL A 384 2.69 7.00 -1.29
N LEU A 385 2.69 7.11 0.04
CA LEU A 385 1.62 7.80 0.76
C LEU A 385 1.56 9.28 0.37
N GLU A 386 2.70 9.98 0.41
CA GLU A 386 2.78 11.39 0.03
C GLU A 386 2.30 11.61 -1.41
N ARG A 387 2.80 10.80 -2.36
CA ARG A 387 2.43 10.83 -3.77
C ARG A 387 0.92 10.76 -3.97
N LEU A 388 0.23 9.86 -3.26
CA LEU A 388 -1.21 9.68 -3.42
C LEU A 388 -2.02 10.88 -2.90
N THR A 389 -1.46 11.73 -2.02
CA THR A 389 -2.12 12.99 -1.64
C THR A 389 -2.13 14.03 -2.78
N ARG A 390 -1.18 13.92 -3.71
CA ARG A 390 -0.95 14.91 -4.79
C ARG A 390 -1.48 14.44 -6.13
N VAL A 391 -1.45 13.13 -6.38
CA VAL A 391 -1.79 12.53 -7.67
C VAL A 391 -2.84 11.44 -7.47
N SER A 392 -3.77 11.30 -8.41
CA SER A 392 -4.73 10.20 -8.37
C SER A 392 -4.06 8.83 -8.59
N CYS A 393 -4.75 7.75 -8.22
CA CYS A 393 -4.22 6.40 -8.38
C CYS A 393 -4.02 6.07 -9.88
N PRO A 394 -2.80 5.68 -10.32
CA PRO A 394 -2.53 5.32 -11.72
C PRO A 394 -3.35 4.13 -12.23
N MET A 395 -3.76 3.24 -11.32
CA MET A 395 -4.60 2.08 -11.61
C MET A 395 -6.10 2.30 -11.31
N SER A 396 -6.56 3.54 -11.13
CA SER A 396 -7.98 3.84 -10.85
C SER A 396 -8.95 3.35 -11.94
N GLY A 397 -8.49 3.24 -13.18
CA GLY A 397 -9.24 2.71 -14.32
C GLY A 397 -9.20 1.18 -14.47
N PHE A 398 -8.35 0.47 -13.73
CA PHE A 398 -8.04 -0.94 -13.96
C PHE A 398 -9.29 -1.83 -14.00
N PHE A 399 -10.10 -1.80 -12.94
CA PHE A 399 -11.30 -2.64 -12.82
C PHE A 399 -12.46 -2.22 -13.74
N LYS A 400 -12.35 -1.09 -14.45
CA LYS A 400 -13.33 -0.60 -15.43
C LYS A 400 -12.91 -0.91 -16.86
N GLN A 401 -11.65 -1.27 -17.09
CA GLN A 401 -11.10 -1.52 -18.41
C GLN A 401 -11.36 -2.97 -18.81
N GLU A 402 -12.13 -3.16 -19.88
CA GLU A 402 -12.53 -4.51 -20.33
C GLU A 402 -11.64 -5.08 -21.45
N ASN A 403 -10.86 -4.24 -22.15
CA ASN A 403 -10.02 -4.64 -23.29
C ASN A 403 -10.73 -5.61 -24.27
N ARG A 404 -11.97 -5.30 -24.68
CA ARG A 404 -12.83 -6.18 -25.51
C ARG A 404 -12.21 -6.66 -26.83
N GLY A 405 -11.20 -5.95 -27.35
CA GLY A 405 -10.47 -6.34 -28.55
C GLY A 405 -9.42 -7.45 -28.33
N LEU A 406 -9.05 -7.75 -27.08
CA LEU A 406 -7.98 -8.68 -26.74
C LEU A 406 -8.28 -10.10 -27.22
N ASP A 407 -9.52 -10.58 -27.07
CA ASP A 407 -9.94 -11.90 -27.56
C ASP A 407 -9.72 -12.03 -29.07
N LEU A 408 -10.07 -11.00 -29.84
CA LEU A 408 -9.90 -10.97 -31.30
C LEU A 408 -8.42 -10.92 -31.70
N VAL A 409 -7.60 -10.16 -30.98
CA VAL A 409 -6.14 -10.11 -31.22
C VAL A 409 -5.54 -11.50 -31.01
N ILE A 410 -5.87 -12.16 -29.90
CA ILE A 410 -5.36 -13.50 -29.58
C ILE A 410 -5.84 -14.53 -30.60
N ALA A 411 -7.12 -14.49 -31.01
CA ALA A 411 -7.65 -15.36 -32.05
C ALA A 411 -6.84 -15.24 -33.36
N LYS A 412 -6.57 -14.01 -33.82
CA LYS A 412 -5.77 -13.76 -35.03
C LYS A 412 -4.33 -14.26 -34.91
N LEU A 413 -3.71 -14.14 -33.73
CA LEU A 413 -2.35 -14.65 -33.49
C LEU A 413 -2.29 -16.18 -33.56
N LYS A 414 -3.32 -16.86 -33.06
CA LYS A 414 -3.45 -18.33 -33.16
C LYS A 414 -3.57 -18.80 -34.60
N GLU A 415 -4.40 -18.13 -35.40
CA GLU A 415 -4.57 -18.43 -36.83
C GLU A 415 -3.23 -18.35 -37.56
N LYS A 416 -2.48 -17.26 -37.40
CA LYS A 416 -1.15 -17.10 -38.01
C LYS A 416 -0.14 -18.15 -37.55
N SER A 417 -0.17 -18.53 -36.28
CA SER A 417 0.71 -19.58 -35.73
C SER A 417 0.39 -20.97 -36.28
N THR A 418 -0.83 -21.19 -36.74
CA THR A 418 -1.29 -22.46 -37.33
C THR A 418 -0.91 -22.56 -38.81
N VAL A 419 -0.83 -21.42 -39.51
CA VAL A 419 -0.44 -21.34 -40.94
C VAL A 419 1.08 -21.46 -41.15
N LEU A 420 1.89 -21.25 -40.10
CA LEU A 420 3.36 -21.36 -40.11
C LEU A 420 3.87 -22.74 -39.64
N ARG A 421 2.98 -23.68 -39.35
CA ARG A 421 3.28 -25.11 -39.14
C ARG A 421 2.83 -25.90 -40.35
#